data_AF-A0A2P2CBK0-F1
#
_entry.id   AF-A0A2P2CBK0-F1
#
_cell.length_a   1.000
_cell.length_b   1.000
_cell.length_c   1.000
_cell.angle_alpha   90.00
_cell.angle_beta   90.00
_cell.angle_gamma   90.00
#
_symmetry.space_group_name_H-M   'P 1'
#
loop_
_entity.id
_entity.type
_entity.pdbx_description
1 polymer ?
#
loop_
_entity_poly.entity_id
_entity_poly.type
_entity_poly.pdbx_seq_one_letter_code
_entity_poly.pdbx_strand_id
1 'polypeptide(L)'
;MSALLNAAVLDVVVMASSDGPPVWLLAAGPAGAVATYWALYRYYRNTDKSHAYERDTLIEAEPVQGGREKIDHISRTRQSGIDGDNSGKHRTRVQRVR
;
A
#
# COMPACT_ATOMS: atom_id res chain seq x y z
N MET A 1 1.15 39.54 1.79
CA MET A 1 1.81 38.23 1.51
C MET A 1 2.99 38.37 0.55
N SER A 2 2.84 39.07 -0.58
CA SER A 2 3.94 39.30 -1.57
C SER A 2 5.17 40.05 -1.02
N ALA A 3 4.98 41.09 -0.19
CA ALA A 3 6.10 41.85 0.37
C ALA A 3 6.99 41.04 1.34
N LEU A 4 6.39 40.13 2.12
CA LEU A 4 7.11 39.24 3.04
C LEU A 4 7.91 38.17 2.28
N LEU A 5 7.37 37.68 1.16
CA LEU A 5 8.07 36.74 0.29
C LEU A 5 9.30 37.40 -0.34
N ASN A 6 9.16 38.63 -0.83
CA ASN A 6 10.26 39.39 -1.41
C ASN A 6 11.35 39.71 -0.38
N ALA A 7 10.98 40.04 0.86
CA ALA A 7 11.94 40.28 1.94
C ALA A 7 12.75 39.02 2.29
N ALA A 8 12.07 37.87 2.44
CA ALA A 8 12.74 36.60 2.74
C ALA A 8 13.68 36.14 1.61
N VAL A 9 13.31 36.38 0.35
CA VAL A 9 14.20 36.11 -0.80
C VAL A 9 15.44 37.00 -0.75
N LEU A 10 15.27 38.28 -0.42
CA LEU A 10 16.40 39.20 -0.28
C LEU A 10 17.36 38.77 0.85
N ASP A 11 16.83 38.36 1.99
CA ASP A 11 17.61 37.90 3.14
C ASP A 11 18.44 36.65 2.83
N VAL A 12 17.87 35.70 2.08
CA VAL A 12 18.60 34.50 1.62
C VAL A 12 19.74 34.87 0.67
N VAL A 13 19.50 35.80 -0.25
CA VAL A 13 20.53 36.29 -1.19
C VAL A 13 21.66 37.02 -0.45
N VAL A 14 21.32 37.86 0.53
CA VAL A 14 22.31 38.58 1.34
C VAL A 14 23.12 37.63 2.21
N MET A 15 22.49 36.65 2.87
CA MET A 15 23.20 35.59 3.62
C MET A 15 24.15 34.79 2.73
N ALA A 16 23.71 34.42 1.52
CA ALA A 16 24.54 33.67 0.57
C ALA A 16 25.74 34.47 0.03
N SER A 17 25.68 35.81 0.09
CA SER A 17 26.74 36.71 -0.40
C SER A 17 27.72 37.18 0.69
N SER A 18 27.49 36.79 1.95
CA SER A 18 28.31 37.19 3.11
C SER A 18 29.51 36.27 3.34
N ASP A 19 30.54 36.74 4.06
CA ASP A 19 31.85 36.08 4.28
C ASP A 19 31.80 34.67 4.93
N GLY A 20 30.62 34.20 5.33
CA GLY A 20 30.37 32.83 5.76
C GLY A 20 29.18 32.24 5.00
N PRO A 21 29.38 31.30 4.05
CA PRO A 21 28.26 30.71 3.33
C PRO A 21 27.36 29.94 4.31
N PRO A 22 26.03 30.09 4.23
CA PRO A 22 25.09 29.36 5.06
C PRO A 22 25.16 27.86 4.74
N VAL A 23 25.86 27.10 5.58
CA VAL A 23 26.10 25.65 5.42
C VAL A 23 24.79 24.86 5.27
N TRP A 24 23.69 25.34 5.85
CA TRP A 24 22.38 24.72 5.73
C TRP A 24 21.80 24.77 4.30
N LEU A 25 22.14 25.79 3.48
CA LEU A 25 21.71 25.84 2.08
C LEU A 25 22.33 24.70 1.26
N LEU A 26 23.58 24.32 1.57
CA LEU A 26 24.23 23.17 0.93
C LEU A 26 23.49 21.87 1.28
N ALA A 27 23.03 21.73 2.52
CA ALA A 27 22.26 20.57 2.96
C ALA A 27 20.83 20.55 2.40
N ALA A 28 20.25 21.71 2.05
CA ALA A 28 18.86 21.81 1.59
C ALA A 28 18.58 21.00 0.32
N GLY A 29 19.54 20.92 -0.61
CA GLY A 29 19.40 20.12 -1.84
C GLY A 29 19.31 18.62 -1.55
N PRO A 30 20.36 17.99 -0.96
CA PRO A 30 20.33 16.58 -0.60
C PRO A 30 19.18 16.23 0.36
N ALA A 31 18.90 17.08 1.35
CA ALA A 31 17.78 16.87 2.27
C ALA A 31 16.43 16.87 1.53
N GLY A 32 16.21 17.81 0.60
CA GLY A 32 15.02 17.88 -0.23
C GLY A 32 14.85 16.64 -1.12
N ALA A 33 15.93 16.17 -1.72
CA ALA A 33 15.92 14.96 -2.56
C ALA A 33 15.56 13.70 -1.74
N VAL A 34 16.21 13.51 -0.59
CA VAL A 34 15.93 12.38 0.32
C VAL A 34 14.50 12.45 0.84
N ALA A 35 14.03 13.62 1.26
CA ALA A 35 12.67 13.82 1.75
C ALA A 35 11.62 13.50 0.69
N THR A 36 11.83 13.97 -0.55
CA THR A 36 10.92 13.71 -1.68
C THR A 36 10.85 12.23 -2.01
N TYR A 37 12.01 11.56 -2.13
CA TYR A 37 12.06 10.12 -2.37
C TYR A 37 11.37 9.34 -1.26
N TRP A 38 11.65 9.67 0.00
CA TRP A 38 11.05 8.98 1.15
C TRP A 38 9.53 9.15 1.18
N ALA A 39 9.02 10.36 0.96
CA ALA A 39 7.59 10.63 0.94
C ALA A 39 6.87 9.78 -0.12
N LEU A 40 7.42 9.72 -1.33
CA LEU A 40 6.90 8.87 -2.41
C LEU A 40 7.00 7.38 -2.05
N TYR A 41 8.12 6.96 -1.48
CA TYR A 41 8.33 5.57 -1.06
C TYR A 41 7.28 5.15 -0.03
N ARG A 42 7.06 5.94 1.03
CA ARG A 42 6.02 5.68 2.05
C ARG A 42 4.62 5.65 1.44
N TYR A 43 4.30 6.62 0.57
CA TYR A 43 2.99 6.72 -0.07
C TYR A 43 2.63 5.47 -0.87
N TYR A 44 3.59 4.90 -1.61
CA TYR A 44 3.34 3.72 -2.45
C TYR A 44 3.60 2.39 -1.76
N ARG A 45 4.61 2.31 -0.88
CA ARG A 45 4.97 1.04 -0.23
C ARG A 45 4.13 0.73 0.99
N ASN A 46 3.25 1.63 1.43
CA ASN A 46 2.40 1.45 2.61
C ASN A 46 3.20 0.89 3.82
N THR A 47 4.50 1.19 3.91
CA THR A 47 5.42 0.56 4.87
C THR A 47 5.04 0.94 6.31
N ASP A 48 4.30 2.03 6.47
CA ASP A 48 3.77 2.55 7.72
C ASP A 48 2.28 2.29 7.92
N LYS A 49 1.63 1.53 7.04
CA LYS A 49 0.26 1.08 7.23
C LYS A 49 0.24 -0.40 7.55
N SER A 50 0.04 -0.73 8.82
CA SER A 50 -0.43 -2.07 9.20
C SER A 50 -1.79 -2.32 8.55
N HIS A 51 -1.99 -3.48 7.94
CA HIS A 51 -3.27 -3.93 7.40
C HIS A 51 -4.30 -4.13 8.52
N ALA A 52 -4.80 -3.06 9.13
CA ALA A 52 -5.87 -3.09 10.10
C ALA A 52 -7.23 -3.09 9.37
N TYR A 53 -7.43 -4.10 8.54
CA TYR A 53 -8.76 -4.48 8.08
C TYR A 53 -8.92 -5.99 8.23
N GLU A 54 -8.67 -6.48 9.44
CA GLU A 54 -9.43 -7.61 9.94
C GLU A 54 -10.82 -7.05 10.24
N ARG A 55 -11.71 -7.06 9.25
CA ARG A 55 -13.12 -7.10 9.59
C ARG A 55 -13.33 -8.51 10.14
N ASP A 56 -13.46 -8.61 11.46
CA ASP A 56 -14.23 -9.71 12.02
C ASP A 56 -15.62 -9.59 11.40
N THR A 57 -15.80 -10.29 10.29
CA THR A 57 -17.12 -10.58 9.76
C THR A 57 -17.78 -11.36 10.87
N LEU A 58 -18.56 -10.68 11.70
CA LEU A 58 -19.55 -11.33 12.56
C LEU A 58 -20.50 -12.03 11.59
N ILE A 59 -20.18 -13.29 11.27
CA ILE A 59 -21.09 -14.17 10.58
C ILE A 59 -22.12 -14.53 11.63
N GLU A 60 -23.13 -13.67 11.78
CA GLU A 60 -24.32 -14.03 12.52
C GLU A 60 -25.01 -15.12 11.71
N ALA A 61 -24.92 -16.36 12.20
CA ALA A 61 -25.49 -17.50 11.52
C ALA A 61 -27.01 -17.35 11.55
N GLU A 62 -27.60 -16.83 10.47
CA GLU A 62 -29.02 -16.95 10.26
C GLU A 62 -29.40 -18.44 10.29
N PRO A 63 -30.53 -18.81 10.92
CA PRO A 63 -30.99 -20.18 10.91
C PRO A 63 -31.14 -20.60 9.44
N VAL A 64 -30.37 -21.60 9.03
CA VAL A 64 -30.54 -22.26 7.72
C VAL A 64 -31.91 -22.95 7.71
N GLN A 65 -32.95 -22.17 7.39
CA GLN A 65 -34.29 -22.67 7.11
C GLN A 65 -34.23 -23.31 5.73
N GLY A 66 -34.03 -24.62 5.73
CA GLY A 66 -33.87 -25.44 4.54
C GLY A 66 -33.01 -26.63 4.89
N GLY A 67 -33.66 -27.76 5.21
CA GLY A 67 -32.98 -29.02 5.46
C GLY A 67 -32.09 -29.36 4.28
N ARG A 68 -30.78 -29.19 4.46
CA ARG A 68 -29.80 -29.66 3.49
C ARG A 68 -29.50 -31.10 3.81
N GLU A 69 -29.83 -31.99 2.89
CA GLU A 69 -29.37 -33.37 2.94
C GLU A 69 -27.86 -33.40 2.66
N LYS A 70 -27.09 -33.93 3.61
CA LYS A 70 -25.64 -34.07 3.46
C LYS A 70 -25.38 -35.26 2.53
N ILE A 71 -25.10 -34.97 1.27
CA ILE A 71 -24.97 -36.00 0.23
C ILE A 71 -23.62 -36.73 0.31
N ASP A 72 -22.55 -36.09 0.83
CA ASP A 72 -21.25 -36.75 0.99
C ASP A 72 -20.33 -36.07 2.04
N HIS A 73 -19.30 -36.78 2.51
CA HIS A 73 -18.26 -36.28 3.42
C HIS A 73 -16.89 -36.90 3.10
N ILE A 74 -15.97 -36.09 2.56
CA ILE A 74 -14.59 -36.50 2.35
C ILE A 74 -13.75 -36.12 3.57
N SER A 75 -13.25 -37.12 4.31
CA SER A 75 -12.46 -36.92 5.54
C SER A 75 -10.94 -36.93 5.31
N ARG A 76 -10.48 -37.31 4.11
CA ARG A 76 -9.06 -37.42 3.80
C ARG A 76 -8.80 -37.34 2.29
N THR A 77 -8.16 -36.26 1.84
CA THR A 77 -7.65 -36.09 0.47
C THR A 77 -6.15 -36.35 0.45
N ARG A 78 -5.70 -37.28 -0.41
CA ARG A 78 -4.26 -37.47 -0.73
C ARG A 78 -3.82 -36.77 -2.01
N GLN A 79 -4.78 -36.19 -2.74
CA GLN A 79 -4.55 -35.46 -3.97
C GLN A 79 -3.86 -34.13 -3.64
N SER A 80 -2.71 -33.88 -4.28
CA SER A 80 -1.97 -32.63 -4.15
C SER A 80 -2.60 -31.48 -4.95
N GLY A 81 -3.64 -31.75 -5.73
CA GLY A 81 -4.29 -30.77 -6.59
C GLY A 81 -5.76 -31.11 -6.84
N ILE A 82 -6.49 -30.10 -7.30
CA ILE A 82 -7.91 -30.20 -7.65
C ILE A 82 -8.01 -30.59 -9.13
N ASP A 83 -8.86 -31.56 -9.44
CA ASP A 83 -9.14 -31.94 -10.81
C ASP A 83 -9.76 -30.74 -11.56
N GLY A 84 -9.08 -30.27 -12.60
CA GLY A 84 -9.46 -29.08 -13.37
C GLY A 84 -8.83 -27.76 -12.91
N ASP A 85 -7.82 -27.80 -12.02
CA ASP A 85 -7.06 -26.60 -11.64
C ASP A 85 -6.44 -25.89 -12.86
N ASN A 86 -6.54 -24.56 -12.89
CA ASN A 86 -5.97 -23.71 -13.94
C ASN A 86 -4.64 -23.05 -13.56
N SER A 87 -4.05 -23.37 -12.40
CA SER A 87 -2.84 -22.72 -11.86
C SER A 87 -1.70 -22.55 -12.88
N GLY A 88 -1.43 -23.56 -13.71
CA GLY A 88 -0.42 -23.50 -14.80
C GLY A 88 -0.91 -22.85 -16.11
N LYS A 89 -2.20 -22.57 -16.26
CA LYS A 89 -2.87 -22.05 -17.45
C LYS A 89 -3.81 -20.90 -17.08
N HIS A 90 -3.25 -19.86 -16.45
CA HIS A 90 -3.95 -18.70 -15.89
C HIS A 90 -4.85 -17.94 -16.89
N ARG A 91 -4.65 -18.10 -18.20
CA ARG A 91 -5.49 -17.47 -19.24
C ARG A 91 -6.71 -18.30 -19.64
N THR A 92 -6.76 -19.56 -19.22
CA THR A 92 -7.89 -20.45 -19.51
C THR A 92 -8.97 -20.24 -18.47
N ARG A 93 -10.14 -19.76 -18.91
CA ARG A 93 -11.28 -19.48 -18.02
C ARG A 93 -11.91 -20.79 -17.55
N VAL A 94 -12.07 -20.93 -16.23
CA VAL A 94 -12.78 -22.07 -15.64
C VAL A 94 -14.25 -22.00 -16.05
N GLN A 95 -14.75 -23.09 -16.65
CA GLN A 95 -16.16 -23.24 -16.98
C GLN A 95 -16.88 -23.83 -15.78
N ARG A 96 -18.03 -23.27 -15.41
CA ARG A 96 -18.86 -23.85 -14.34
C ARG A 96 -19.49 -25.14 -14.87
N VAL A 97 -19.40 -26.20 -14.07
CA VAL A 97 -20.14 -27.45 -14.32
C VAL A 97 -21.63 -27.12 -14.23
N ARG A 98 -22.41 -27.58 -15.21
CA ARG A 98 -23.87 -27.43 -15.26
C ARG A 98 -24.56 -28.55 -14.49
#